data_AF-A0AAD5MUY9-F1
#
_entry.id   AF-A0AAD5MUY9-F1
#
_cell.length_a   1.000
_cell.length_b   1.000
_cell.length_c   1.000
_cell.angle_alpha   90.00
_cell.angle_beta   90.00
_cell.angle_gamma   90.00
#
_symmetry.space_group_name_H-M   'P 1'
#
loop_
_entity.id
_entity.type
_entity.pdbx_description
1 polymer ?
#
loop_
_entity_poly.entity_id
_entity_poly.type
_entity_poly.pdbx_seq_one_letter_code
_entity_poly.pdbx_strand_id
1 'polypeptide(L)'
;MNILIAMIGQPTGPLIILLLVTIPTILGCGVLPPGQASTRIFTVSGFTLPVAMVYTGKPAVSAQFTSIANSEAAARRFVQRLVKQTVFDVLERQGRSALLPDAVISSILDQLNVTAIYRPINCNMVVSPGAMLMPANSPACITVDNTVTGICTVMGPDQKMCTAGEDMVTIAPVPPTSLTIGGTISTTNIIMANWSREMWQSVVNRAIRMLASDPLGSNFASATAVVSGIE
;
A
#
# COMPACT_ATOMS: atom_id res chain seq x y z
N MET A 1 7.64 16.78 33.66
CA MET A 1 6.17 16.96 33.63
C MET A 1 5.57 15.71 33.00
N ASN A 2 5.13 14.76 33.83
CA ASN A 2 4.45 13.55 33.34
C ASN A 2 2.97 13.90 33.19
N ILE A 3 2.43 13.80 31.98
CA ILE A 3 1.00 14.02 31.74
C ILE A 3 0.27 12.72 32.08
N LEU A 4 -0.45 12.72 33.18
CA LEU A 4 -1.40 11.67 33.56
C LEU A 4 -2.75 12.01 32.91
N ILE A 5 -3.19 11.25 31.92
CA ILE A 5 -4.52 11.42 31.32
C ILE A 5 -5.47 10.43 31.99
N ALA A 6 -6.44 10.94 32.75
CA ALA A 6 -7.55 10.17 33.29
C ALA A 6 -8.66 10.02 32.24
N MET A 7 -9.19 8.81 32.05
CA MET A 7 -10.44 8.61 31.31
C MET A 7 -11.60 8.35 32.27
N ILE A 8 -12.64 9.17 32.12
CA ILE A 8 -13.93 9.04 32.79
C ILE A 8 -14.66 7.87 32.13
N GLY A 9 -15.02 6.86 32.92
CA GLY A 9 -15.87 5.76 32.48
C GLY A 9 -17.34 6.18 32.50
N GLN A 10 -18.06 5.90 31.41
CA GLN A 10 -19.50 5.68 31.46
C GLN A 10 -19.86 4.37 30.73
N PRO A 11 -20.86 3.64 31.23
CA PRO A 11 -21.04 2.23 30.90
C PRO A 11 -21.94 2.04 29.68
N THR A 12 -21.81 0.86 29.04
CA THR A 12 -22.65 0.26 27.99
C THR A 12 -22.28 0.57 26.52
N GLY A 13 -21.28 -0.14 25.99
CA GLY A 13 -20.94 -0.17 24.55
C GLY A 13 -19.68 -1.01 24.27
N PRO A 14 -19.52 -1.61 23.07
CA PRO A 14 -18.59 -2.71 22.83
C PRO A 14 -17.12 -2.29 23.03
N LEU A 15 -16.36 -3.17 23.67
CA LEU A 15 -14.94 -3.03 24.03
C LEU A 15 -14.08 -2.57 22.84
N ILE A 16 -13.82 -1.25 22.77
CA ILE A 16 -12.71 -0.69 22.01
C ILE A 16 -11.49 -0.75 22.94
N ILE A 17 -10.59 -1.70 22.69
CA ILE A 17 -9.28 -1.75 23.35
C ILE A 17 -8.45 -0.59 22.80
N LEU A 18 -8.52 0.56 23.49
CA LEU A 18 -7.67 1.72 23.24
C LEU A 18 -6.33 1.47 23.94
N LEU A 19 -5.31 1.04 23.18
CA LEU A 19 -3.95 0.93 23.69
C LEU A 19 -3.42 2.35 24.01
N LEU A 20 -3.33 2.67 25.30
CA LEU A 20 -2.76 3.92 25.82
C LEU A 20 -1.23 3.87 25.73
N VAL A 21 -0.64 4.61 24.80
CA VAL A 21 0.82 4.79 24.73
C VAL A 21 1.18 6.01 25.57
N THR A 22 1.82 5.81 26.72
CA THR A 22 2.39 6.90 27.52
C THR A 22 3.71 7.36 26.89
N ILE A 23 3.68 8.48 26.15
CA ILE A 23 4.89 9.07 25.57
C ILE A 23 5.40 10.18 26.50
N PRO A 24 6.60 10.07 27.10
CA PRO A 24 7.21 11.19 27.82
C PRO A 24 7.49 12.34 26.85
N THR A 25 6.84 13.50 27.07
CA THR A 25 6.87 14.68 26.20
C THR A 25 8.25 15.33 26.03
N ILE A 26 9.22 14.97 26.87
CA ILE A 26 10.58 15.55 26.85
C ILE A 26 11.45 14.93 25.74
N LEU A 27 11.05 13.79 25.17
CA LEU A 27 11.80 13.06 24.13
C LEU A 27 11.27 13.26 22.70
N GLY A 28 10.25 14.11 22.52
CA GLY A 28 9.54 14.35 21.25
C GLY A 28 10.45 14.63 20.05
N CYS A 29 11.53 15.35 20.28
CA CYS A 29 12.43 15.88 19.25
C CYS A 29 13.83 15.24 19.28
N GLY A 30 14.05 14.20 20.08
CA GLY A 30 15.36 13.55 20.14
C GLY A 30 15.66 12.81 18.83
N VAL A 31 16.72 13.22 18.14
CA VAL A 31 17.24 12.53 16.96
C VAL A 31 18.29 11.52 17.43
N LEU A 32 18.22 10.30 16.93
CA LEU A 32 19.24 9.28 17.13
C LEU A 32 20.57 9.71 16.48
N PRO A 33 21.71 9.33 17.07
CA PRO A 33 23.01 9.51 16.43
C PRO A 33 23.05 8.97 14.99
N PRO A 34 23.84 9.58 14.09
CA PRO A 34 24.02 9.07 12.73
C PRO A 34 24.39 7.59 12.72
N GLY A 35 23.74 6.80 11.86
CA GLY A 35 23.94 5.35 11.77
C GLY A 35 23.11 4.51 12.73
N GLN A 36 22.30 5.11 13.61
CA GLN A 36 21.42 4.39 14.54
C GLN A 36 19.94 4.40 14.12
N ALA A 37 19.64 4.64 12.83
CA ALA A 37 18.26 4.66 12.36
C ALA A 37 17.59 3.30 12.61
N SER A 38 16.42 3.33 13.24
CA SER A 38 15.66 2.12 13.52
C SER A 38 14.82 1.77 12.31
N THR A 39 15.05 0.60 11.73
CA THR A 39 14.36 0.16 10.52
C THR A 39 13.41 -0.99 10.83
N ARG A 40 12.25 -0.99 10.18
CA ARG A 40 11.25 -2.06 10.22
C ARG A 40 10.89 -2.44 8.81
N ILE A 41 10.79 -3.73 8.54
CA ILE A 41 10.32 -4.24 7.26
C ILE A 41 8.82 -4.44 7.35
N PHE A 42 8.08 -4.09 6.30
CA PHE A 42 6.66 -4.40 6.19
C PHE A 42 6.34 -5.07 4.87
N THR A 43 5.26 -5.85 4.88
CA THR A 43 4.69 -6.48 3.69
C THR A 43 3.18 -6.29 3.73
N VAL A 44 2.61 -5.87 2.61
CA VAL A 44 1.17 -5.78 2.37
C VAL A 44 0.80 -6.80 1.30
N SER A 45 -0.24 -7.59 1.53
CA SER A 45 -0.73 -8.60 0.59
C SER A 45 -2.24 -8.77 0.68
N GLY A 46 -2.84 -9.55 -0.22
CA GLY A 46 -4.27 -9.84 -0.19
C GLY A 46 -5.18 -8.73 -0.75
N PHE A 47 -4.61 -7.71 -1.39
CA PHE A 47 -5.37 -6.74 -2.20
C PHE A 47 -5.62 -7.30 -3.61
N THR A 48 -6.64 -6.78 -4.31
CA THR A 48 -6.81 -6.99 -5.75
C THR A 48 -6.10 -5.89 -6.52
N LEU A 49 -5.60 -6.17 -7.72
CA LEU A 49 -4.68 -5.27 -8.43
C LEU A 49 -5.41 -4.08 -9.07
N PRO A 50 -5.26 -2.82 -8.58
CA PRO A 50 -5.84 -1.67 -9.25
C PRO A 50 -5.12 -1.38 -10.57
N VAL A 51 -5.84 -0.86 -11.58
CA VAL A 51 -5.23 -0.46 -12.86
C VAL A 51 -4.14 0.60 -12.70
N ALA A 52 -4.22 1.45 -11.67
CA ALA A 52 -3.19 2.44 -11.36
C ALA A 52 -1.84 1.85 -10.92
N MET A 53 -1.81 0.57 -10.54
CA MET A 53 -0.59 -0.13 -10.13
C MET A 53 0.04 -0.96 -11.26
N VAL A 54 -0.61 -1.05 -12.44
CA VAL A 54 0.01 -1.63 -13.63
C VAL A 54 0.53 -0.54 -14.55
N TYR A 55 1.37 -0.94 -15.51
CA TYR A 55 1.92 -0.01 -16.48
C TYR A 55 1.78 -0.50 -17.92
N THR A 56 1.85 0.43 -18.86
CA THR A 56 1.92 0.14 -20.28
C THR A 56 2.96 1.00 -20.94
N GLY A 57 3.66 0.47 -21.95
CA GLY A 57 4.53 1.25 -22.82
C GLY A 57 3.81 1.77 -24.06
N LYS A 58 2.51 1.48 -24.23
CA LYS A 58 1.74 1.77 -25.44
C LYS A 58 0.90 3.04 -25.25
N PRO A 59 1.15 4.12 -26.01
CA PRO A 59 0.39 5.36 -25.89
C PRO A 59 -1.12 5.19 -26.08
N ALA A 60 -1.54 4.30 -26.99
CA ALA A 60 -2.95 4.03 -27.24
C ALA A 60 -3.67 3.46 -25.99
N VAL A 61 -3.00 2.60 -25.23
CA VAL A 61 -3.56 2.04 -23.99
C VAL A 61 -3.64 3.11 -22.92
N SER A 62 -2.60 3.94 -22.75
CA SER A 62 -2.63 5.05 -21.80
C SER A 62 -3.69 6.10 -22.14
N ALA A 63 -3.98 6.31 -23.43
CA ALA A 63 -5.03 7.22 -23.87
C ALA A 63 -6.44 6.70 -23.56
N GLN A 64 -6.64 5.38 -23.66
CA GLN A 64 -7.92 4.73 -23.38
C GLN A 64 -8.15 4.52 -21.87
N PHE A 65 -7.10 4.18 -21.13
CA PHE A 65 -7.14 3.91 -19.70
C PHE A 65 -6.29 4.94 -18.96
N THR A 66 -6.85 6.13 -18.71
CA THR A 66 -6.08 7.26 -18.14
C THR A 66 -5.52 6.98 -16.74
N SER A 67 -6.06 5.98 -16.02
CA SER A 67 -5.56 5.54 -14.73
C SER A 67 -4.30 4.67 -14.81
N ILE A 68 -3.98 4.08 -15.97
CA ILE A 68 -2.81 3.21 -16.11
C ILE A 68 -1.51 4.02 -16.13
N ALA A 69 -0.47 3.50 -15.47
CA ALA A 69 0.83 4.14 -15.54
C ALA A 69 1.44 4.00 -16.95
N ASN A 70 2.06 5.06 -17.45
CA ASN A 70 2.73 5.08 -18.76
C ASN A 70 4.14 4.45 -18.77
N SER A 71 4.60 3.94 -17.63
CA SER A 71 5.90 3.29 -17.47
C SER A 71 5.96 2.51 -16.16
N GLU A 72 6.86 1.54 -16.08
CA GLU A 72 7.12 0.80 -14.85
C GLU A 72 7.54 1.73 -13.71
N ALA A 73 8.39 2.72 -14.00
CA ALA A 73 8.84 3.69 -13.01
C ALA A 73 7.69 4.56 -12.48
N ALA A 74 6.72 4.93 -13.33
CA ALA A 74 5.54 5.67 -12.90
C ALA A 74 4.64 4.83 -11.96
N ALA A 75 4.41 3.56 -12.27
CA ALA A 75 3.65 2.65 -11.40
C ALA A 75 4.34 2.46 -10.04
N ARG A 76 5.66 2.24 -10.02
CA ARG A 76 6.43 2.14 -8.77
C ARG A 76 6.37 3.43 -7.95
N ARG A 77 6.51 4.59 -8.59
CA ARG A 77 6.38 5.91 -7.92
C ARG A 77 4.97 6.14 -7.38
N PHE A 78 3.94 5.69 -8.09
CA PHE A 78 2.56 5.76 -7.61
C PHE A 78 2.42 4.97 -6.29
N VAL A 79 2.82 3.71 -6.27
CA VAL A 79 2.76 2.86 -5.06
C VAL A 79 3.62 3.44 -3.93
N GLN A 80 4.83 3.91 -4.23
CA GLN A 80 5.71 4.56 -3.26
C GLN A 80 5.05 5.79 -2.61
N ARG A 81 4.37 6.64 -3.40
CA ARG A 81 3.65 7.81 -2.87
C ARG A 81 2.44 7.38 -2.05
N LEU A 82 1.65 6.43 -2.55
CA LEU A 82 0.47 5.90 -1.89
C LEU A 82 0.81 5.39 -0.48
N VAL A 83 1.82 4.51 -0.39
CA VAL A 83 2.26 3.94 0.90
C VAL A 83 2.81 5.03 1.83
N LYS A 84 3.68 5.91 1.31
CA LYS A 84 4.26 7.00 2.13
C LYS A 84 3.19 7.93 2.68
N GLN A 85 2.29 8.42 1.83
CA GLN A 85 1.20 9.32 2.22
C GLN A 85 0.31 8.68 3.28
N THR A 86 -0.13 7.44 3.04
CA THR A 86 -1.01 6.73 3.97
C THR A 86 -0.36 6.53 5.34
N VAL A 87 0.92 6.15 5.38
CA VAL A 87 1.65 6.00 6.66
C VAL A 87 1.75 7.35 7.38
N PHE A 88 2.06 8.41 6.65
CA PHE A 88 2.19 9.76 7.22
C PHE A 88 0.84 10.26 7.76
N ASP A 89 -0.25 10.07 7.01
CA ASP A 89 -1.60 10.47 7.42
C ASP A 89 -2.06 9.73 8.68
N VAL A 90 -1.74 8.43 8.81
CA VAL A 90 -2.03 7.67 10.04
C VAL A 90 -1.27 8.25 11.23
N LEU A 91 0.01 8.53 11.07
CA LEU A 91 0.86 9.05 12.13
C LEU A 91 0.47 10.48 12.52
N GLU A 92 0.10 11.32 11.55
CA GLU A 92 -0.43 12.65 11.79
C GLU A 92 -1.74 12.58 12.58
N ARG A 93 -2.70 11.74 12.16
CA ARG A 93 -3.96 11.54 12.90
C ARG A 93 -3.71 11.01 14.31
N GLN A 94 -2.74 10.10 14.48
CA GLN A 94 -2.34 9.61 15.81
C GLN A 94 -1.73 10.72 16.66
N GLY A 95 -0.82 11.52 16.12
CA GLY A 95 -0.20 12.65 16.82
C GLY A 95 -1.22 13.69 17.26
N ARG A 96 -2.14 14.06 16.37
CA ARG A 96 -3.25 14.97 16.70
C ARG A 96 -4.18 14.39 17.76
N SER A 97 -4.49 13.10 17.68
CA SER A 97 -5.31 12.41 18.70
C SER A 97 -4.61 12.35 20.07
N ALA A 98 -3.28 12.41 20.07
CA ALA A 98 -2.45 12.51 21.28
C ALA A 98 -2.21 13.97 21.72
N LEU A 99 -2.89 14.95 21.12
CA LEU A 99 -2.76 16.38 21.41
C LEU A 99 -1.34 16.92 21.24
N LEU A 100 -0.56 16.33 20.32
CA LEU A 100 0.74 16.87 19.94
C LEU A 100 0.54 18.14 19.09
N PRO A 101 1.34 19.20 19.31
CA PRO A 101 1.34 20.37 18.42
C PRO A 101 1.76 19.99 16.99
N ASP A 102 1.16 20.63 15.97
CA ASP A 102 1.46 20.33 14.55
C ASP A 102 2.96 20.44 14.22
N ALA A 103 3.67 21.40 14.81
CA ALA A 103 5.12 21.55 14.64
C ALA A 103 5.91 20.31 15.13
N VAL A 104 5.46 19.68 16.22
CA VAL A 104 6.06 18.45 16.74
C VAL A 104 5.75 17.27 15.82
N ILE A 105 4.50 17.17 15.34
CA ILE A 105 4.10 16.13 14.40
C ILE A 105 4.95 16.22 13.12
N SER A 106 5.06 17.41 12.53
CA SER A 106 5.90 17.64 11.35
C SER A 106 7.34 17.22 11.59
N SER A 107 7.93 17.65 12.71
CA SER A 107 9.32 17.30 13.05
C SER A 107 9.55 15.79 13.21
N ILE A 108 8.56 15.06 13.73
CA ILE A 108 8.60 13.59 13.83
C ILE A 108 8.50 12.96 12.44
N LEU A 109 7.59 13.44 11.59
CA LEU A 109 7.40 12.92 10.23
C LEU A 109 8.61 13.18 9.32
N ASP A 110 9.31 14.30 9.51
CA ASP A 110 10.55 14.62 8.77
C ASP A 110 11.70 13.66 9.11
N GLN A 111 11.63 13.01 10.28
CA GLN A 111 12.58 11.98 10.72
C GLN A 111 12.17 10.56 10.28
N LEU A 112 11.14 10.44 9.44
CA LEU A 112 10.62 9.17 8.95
C LEU A 112 10.92 9.01 7.45
N ASN A 113 11.52 7.89 7.09
CA ASN A 113 11.71 7.47 5.71
C ASN A 113 10.92 6.18 5.45
N VAL A 114 9.99 6.23 4.51
CA VAL A 114 9.17 5.09 4.11
C VAL A 114 9.53 4.74 2.68
N THR A 115 9.94 3.51 2.45
CA THR A 115 10.24 2.97 1.12
C THR A 115 9.32 1.80 0.81
N ALA A 116 8.87 1.69 -0.43
CA ALA A 116 8.02 0.63 -0.92
C ALA A 116 8.69 -0.06 -2.11
N ILE A 117 8.68 -1.39 -2.07
CA ILE A 117 9.20 -2.28 -3.10
C ILE A 117 7.99 -2.96 -3.74
N TYR A 118 7.80 -2.70 -5.02
CA TYR A 118 6.66 -3.20 -5.78
C TYR A 118 7.07 -3.60 -7.21
N ARG A 119 6.49 -4.70 -7.70
CA ARG A 119 6.74 -5.22 -9.05
C ARG A 119 5.47 -5.11 -9.91
N PRO A 120 5.35 -4.04 -10.71
CA PRO A 120 4.16 -3.82 -11.52
C PRO A 120 4.13 -4.75 -12.73
N ILE A 121 2.93 -5.04 -13.24
CA ILE A 121 2.72 -5.81 -14.46
C ILE A 121 2.68 -4.90 -15.67
N ASN A 122 3.24 -5.37 -16.78
CA ASN A 122 3.11 -4.75 -18.07
C ASN A 122 1.79 -5.18 -18.73
N CYS A 123 0.89 -4.22 -18.94
CA CYS A 123 -0.38 -4.35 -19.63
C CYS A 123 -0.32 -3.57 -20.94
N ASN A 124 0.36 -4.12 -21.94
CA ASN A 124 0.46 -3.53 -23.28
C ASN A 124 -0.87 -3.60 -24.06
N MET A 125 -1.85 -4.31 -23.52
CA MET A 125 -3.22 -4.33 -23.96
C MET A 125 -4.12 -4.46 -22.72
N VAL A 126 -5.28 -3.80 -22.72
CA VAL A 126 -6.26 -3.88 -21.65
C VAL A 126 -7.62 -4.19 -22.28
N VAL A 127 -8.29 -5.20 -21.75
CA VAL A 127 -9.57 -5.67 -22.28
C VAL A 127 -10.59 -5.97 -21.19
N SER A 128 -11.86 -5.85 -21.54
CA SER A 128 -12.95 -6.39 -20.74
C SER A 128 -13.01 -7.92 -20.85
N PRO A 129 -13.58 -8.61 -19.85
CA PRO A 129 -13.87 -10.03 -19.97
C PRO A 129 -14.69 -10.33 -21.23
N GLY A 130 -14.35 -11.42 -21.93
CA GLY A 130 -15.06 -11.86 -23.14
C GLY A 130 -14.69 -11.11 -24.43
N ALA A 131 -13.76 -10.15 -24.38
CA ALA A 131 -13.28 -9.50 -25.59
C ALA A 131 -12.52 -10.48 -26.49
N MET A 132 -12.83 -10.44 -27.78
CA MET A 132 -12.10 -11.20 -28.79
C MET A 132 -10.74 -10.54 -29.03
N LEU A 133 -9.67 -11.22 -28.62
CA LEU A 133 -8.31 -10.76 -28.82
C LEU A 133 -7.70 -11.45 -30.05
N MET A 134 -7.27 -10.64 -31.02
CA MET A 134 -6.37 -11.09 -32.08
C MET A 134 -5.00 -11.38 -31.44
N PRO A 135 -4.25 -12.37 -31.96
CA PRO A 135 -2.95 -12.71 -31.41
C PRO A 135 -2.03 -11.49 -31.47
N ALA A 136 -1.76 -10.93 -30.29
CA ALA A 136 -0.77 -9.90 -30.10
C ALA A 136 0.40 -10.52 -29.35
N ASN A 137 1.61 -10.25 -29.81
CA ASN A 137 2.86 -10.66 -29.13
C ASN A 137 3.09 -9.87 -27.82
N SER A 138 2.04 -9.49 -27.11
CA SER A 138 2.09 -8.60 -25.95
C SER A 138 1.13 -9.07 -24.86
N PRO A 139 1.54 -9.05 -23.59
CA PRO A 139 0.69 -9.44 -22.48
C PRO A 139 -0.52 -8.49 -22.40
N ALA A 140 -1.71 -9.09 -22.35
CA ALA A 140 -2.97 -8.37 -22.16
C ALA A 140 -3.45 -8.55 -20.72
N CYS A 141 -3.95 -7.46 -20.13
CA CYS A 141 -4.56 -7.48 -18.81
C CYS A 141 -6.07 -7.41 -18.94
N ILE A 142 -6.75 -8.26 -18.18
CA ILE A 142 -8.21 -8.30 -18.13
C ILE A 142 -8.64 -7.42 -16.97
N THR A 143 -9.51 -6.45 -17.26
CA THR A 143 -9.98 -5.49 -16.26
C THR A 143 -11.48 -5.50 -16.09
N VAL A 144 -11.94 -5.44 -14.84
CA VAL A 144 -13.33 -5.21 -14.44
C VAL A 144 -13.33 -4.06 -13.47
N ASP A 145 -14.13 -3.02 -13.73
CA ASP A 145 -14.33 -1.87 -12.84
C ASP A 145 -13.00 -1.31 -12.25
N ASN A 146 -12.03 -1.05 -13.13
CA ASN A 146 -10.70 -0.51 -12.78
C ASN A 146 -9.79 -1.45 -11.95
N THR A 147 -10.12 -2.74 -11.91
CA THR A 147 -9.34 -3.80 -11.26
C THR A 147 -8.84 -4.79 -12.30
N VAL A 148 -7.55 -5.14 -12.26
CA VAL A 148 -6.99 -6.22 -13.07
C VAL A 148 -7.34 -7.56 -12.41
N THR A 149 -8.14 -8.36 -13.10
CA THR A 149 -8.64 -9.65 -12.59
C THR A 149 -7.86 -10.84 -13.15
N GLY A 150 -7.11 -10.64 -14.23
CA GLY A 150 -6.30 -11.70 -14.83
C GLY A 150 -5.33 -11.19 -15.89
N ILE A 151 -4.43 -12.07 -16.31
CA ILE A 151 -3.46 -11.82 -17.37
C ILE A 151 -3.68 -12.85 -18.47
N CYS A 152 -3.63 -12.38 -19.71
CA CYS A 152 -3.64 -13.22 -20.88
C CYS A 152 -2.28 -13.13 -21.57
N THR A 153 -1.62 -14.28 -21.74
CA THR A 153 -0.40 -14.40 -22.54
C THR A 153 -0.72 -15.20 -23.78
N VAL A 154 -0.73 -14.56 -24.95
CA VAL A 154 -0.88 -15.28 -26.21
C VAL A 154 0.44 -16.00 -26.49
N MET A 155 0.48 -17.32 -26.26
CA MET A 155 1.64 -18.14 -26.60
C MET A 155 1.34 -18.93 -27.87
N GLY A 156 1.92 -18.50 -28.99
CA GLY A 156 1.95 -19.25 -30.24
C GLY A 156 1.27 -18.56 -31.43
N PRO A 157 1.52 -19.07 -32.66
CA PRO A 157 0.91 -18.57 -33.90
C PRO A 157 -0.58 -18.91 -34.00
N ASP A 158 -1.06 -19.87 -33.20
CA ASP A 158 -2.46 -20.24 -33.14
C ASP A 158 -3.22 -19.19 -32.34
N GLN A 159 -4.20 -18.59 -33.01
CA GLN A 159 -5.07 -17.48 -32.58
C GLN A 159 -5.90 -17.82 -31.35
N LYS A 160 -5.28 -17.96 -30.18
CA LYS A 160 -6.01 -18.27 -28.95
C LYS A 160 -6.62 -17.00 -28.38
N MET A 161 -7.95 -16.98 -28.28
CA MET A 161 -8.78 -15.87 -27.82
C MET A 161 -8.73 -15.76 -26.30
N CYS A 162 -8.50 -14.56 -25.75
CA CYS A 162 -8.66 -14.32 -24.31
C CYS A 162 -10.15 -14.23 -23.92
N THR A 163 -10.90 -15.30 -24.12
CA THR A 163 -12.32 -15.41 -23.76
C THR A 163 -12.46 -16.08 -22.39
N ALA A 164 -13.32 -15.52 -21.54
CA ALA A 164 -13.80 -16.22 -20.37
C ALA A 164 -14.81 -17.30 -20.83
N GLY A 165 -14.34 -18.54 -20.98
CA GLY A 165 -15.12 -19.67 -21.49
C GLY A 165 -14.30 -20.97 -21.49
N GLU A 166 -14.96 -22.11 -21.68
CA GLU A 166 -14.37 -23.45 -21.53
C GLU A 166 -13.29 -23.80 -22.57
N ASP A 167 -13.21 -23.08 -23.70
CA ASP A 167 -12.25 -23.34 -24.78
C ASP A 167 -11.23 -22.21 -25.01
N MET A 168 -10.07 -22.39 -24.34
CA MET A 168 -8.69 -22.10 -24.76
C MET A 168 -8.23 -20.66 -25.08
N VAL A 169 -8.20 -19.79 -24.06
CA VAL A 169 -6.94 -19.28 -23.46
C VAL A 169 -7.07 -19.38 -21.95
N THR A 170 -6.06 -19.94 -21.28
CA THR A 170 -5.98 -19.91 -19.82
C THR A 170 -5.76 -18.47 -19.39
N ILE A 171 -6.83 -17.77 -18.97
CA ILE A 171 -6.70 -16.54 -18.19
C ILE A 171 -5.85 -16.92 -16.98
N ALA A 172 -4.61 -16.44 -16.97
CA ALA A 172 -3.72 -16.70 -15.86
C ALA A 172 -4.11 -15.79 -14.70
N PRO A 173 -4.07 -16.30 -13.45
CA PRO A 173 -4.24 -15.44 -12.30
C PRO A 173 -3.13 -14.37 -12.27
N VAL A 174 -3.43 -13.23 -11.66
CA VAL A 174 -2.44 -12.18 -11.43
C VAL A 174 -1.30 -12.75 -10.57
N PRO A 175 -0.02 -12.63 -11.00
CA PRO A 175 1.12 -13.10 -10.25
C PRO A 175 1.13 -12.56 -8.81
N PRO A 176 1.37 -13.41 -7.80
CA PRO A 176 1.41 -12.99 -6.39
C PRO A 176 2.41 -11.86 -6.11
N THR A 177 3.49 -11.77 -6.90
CA THR A 177 4.51 -10.71 -6.81
C THR A 177 3.98 -9.32 -7.12
N SER A 178 2.87 -9.20 -7.83
CA SER A 178 2.19 -7.93 -8.14
C SER A 178 0.98 -7.68 -7.24
N LEU A 179 0.64 -8.65 -6.38
CA LEU A 179 -0.34 -8.57 -5.30
C LEU A 179 0.34 -8.45 -3.91
N THR A 180 1.61 -8.09 -3.92
CA THR A 180 2.42 -7.91 -2.71
C THR A 180 3.19 -6.60 -2.83
N ILE A 181 3.14 -5.78 -1.78
CA ILE A 181 3.97 -4.58 -1.62
C ILE A 181 4.88 -4.84 -0.42
N GLY A 182 6.19 -4.93 -0.65
CA GLY A 182 7.17 -4.93 0.43
C GLY A 182 7.64 -3.51 0.73
N GLY A 183 8.44 -3.33 1.78
CA GLY A 183 9.08 -2.05 2.02
C GLY A 183 9.72 -1.94 3.39
N THR A 184 10.27 -0.76 3.66
CA THR A 184 10.85 -0.43 4.95
C THR A 184 10.31 0.89 5.48
N ILE A 185 10.19 0.96 6.80
CA ILE A 185 9.96 2.19 7.55
C ILE A 185 11.19 2.38 8.42
N SER A 186 11.93 3.45 8.17
CA SER A 186 13.12 3.82 8.92
C SER A 186 12.90 5.14 9.62
N THR A 187 13.33 5.25 10.87
CA THR A 187 13.21 6.48 11.64
C THR A 187 14.47 6.79 12.43
N THR A 188 14.80 8.08 12.50
CA THR A 188 15.81 8.61 13.42
C THR A 188 15.18 9.22 14.67
N ASN A 189 13.85 9.22 14.79
CA ASN A 189 13.18 9.74 15.98
C ASN A 189 13.31 8.74 17.14
N ILE A 190 13.81 9.19 18.29
CA ILE A 190 14.11 8.32 19.44
C ILE A 190 12.85 7.63 20.02
N ILE A 191 11.68 8.27 19.94
CA ILE A 191 10.44 7.68 20.45
C ILE A 191 10.01 6.55 19.51
N MET A 192 9.91 6.84 18.21
CA MET A 192 9.47 5.86 17.22
C MET A 192 10.46 4.71 17.06
N ALA A 193 11.76 4.96 17.23
CA ALA A 193 12.78 3.93 17.21
C ALA A 193 12.59 2.87 18.30
N ASN A 194 12.08 3.28 19.45
CA ASN A 194 11.77 2.43 20.59
C ASN A 194 10.36 1.82 20.54
N TRP A 195 9.58 2.09 19.49
CA TRP A 195 8.29 1.45 19.33
C TRP A 195 8.45 -0.06 19.10
N SER A 196 7.63 -0.81 19.83
CA SER A 196 7.53 -2.25 19.69
C SER A 196 6.98 -2.61 18.32
N ARG A 197 7.13 -3.89 17.94
CA ARG A 197 6.58 -4.41 16.70
C ARG A 197 5.07 -4.22 16.63
N GLU A 198 4.36 -4.36 17.74
CA GLU A 198 2.90 -4.24 17.86
C GLU A 198 2.44 -2.80 17.61
N MET A 199 3.21 -1.81 18.07
CA MET A 199 2.94 -0.40 17.78
C MET A 199 3.08 -0.12 16.28
N TRP A 200 4.17 -0.56 15.66
CA TRP A 200 4.35 -0.44 14.20
C TRP A 200 3.29 -1.21 13.42
N GLN A 201 2.93 -2.41 13.87
CA GLN A 201 1.87 -3.22 13.29
C GLN A 201 0.52 -2.49 13.34
N SER A 202 0.22 -1.78 14.44
CA SER A 202 -0.97 -0.95 14.58
C SER A 202 -1.00 0.19 13.55
N VAL A 203 0.14 0.85 13.30
CA VAL A 203 0.27 1.90 12.28
C VAL A 203 -0.01 1.35 10.89
N VAL A 204 0.67 0.27 10.49
CA VAL A 204 0.49 -0.28 9.14
C VAL A 204 -0.93 -0.86 8.96
N ASN A 205 -1.51 -1.48 10.00
CA ASN A 205 -2.91 -1.93 9.96
C ASN A 205 -3.90 -0.77 9.75
N ARG A 206 -3.67 0.38 10.41
CA ARG A 206 -4.50 1.58 10.20
C ARG A 206 -4.30 2.15 8.79
N ALA A 207 -3.08 2.08 8.26
CA ALA A 207 -2.80 2.52 6.89
C ALA A 207 -3.59 1.70 5.88
N ILE A 208 -3.60 0.36 6.02
CA ILE A 208 -4.41 -0.50 5.14
C ILE A 208 -5.91 -0.20 5.24
N ARG A 209 -6.44 0.03 6.44
CA ARG A 209 -7.85 0.41 6.60
C ARG A 209 -8.17 1.75 5.94
N MET A 210 -7.23 2.70 5.95
CA MET A 210 -7.38 3.98 5.27
C MET A 210 -7.42 3.79 3.75
N LEU A 211 -6.51 2.97 3.20
CA LEU A 211 -6.54 2.60 1.79
C LEU A 211 -7.85 1.91 1.38
N ALA A 212 -8.41 1.08 2.26
CA ALA A 212 -9.70 0.41 2.05
C ALA A 212 -10.90 1.39 2.06
N SER A 213 -10.74 2.60 2.60
CA SER A 213 -11.78 3.66 2.61
C SER A 213 -11.60 4.72 1.51
N ASP A 214 -10.48 4.68 0.79
CA ASP A 214 -10.10 5.65 -0.23
C ASP A 214 -10.62 5.26 -1.64
N PRO A 215 -10.32 6.03 -2.70
CA PRO A 215 -10.76 5.69 -4.07
C PRO A 215 -10.29 4.31 -4.59
N LEU A 216 -9.28 3.71 -3.95
CA LEU A 216 -8.84 2.33 -4.22
C LEU A 216 -9.48 1.31 -3.25
N GLY A 217 -10.53 1.71 -2.53
CA GLY A 217 -11.03 1.01 -1.35
C GLY A 217 -11.45 -0.43 -1.61
N SER A 218 -12.17 -0.67 -2.70
CA SER A 218 -12.56 -2.01 -3.14
C SER A 218 -11.36 -2.92 -3.42
N ASN A 219 -10.23 -2.35 -3.85
CA ASN A 219 -9.02 -3.11 -4.11
C ASN A 219 -8.29 -3.53 -2.83
N PHE A 220 -8.34 -2.70 -1.79
CA PHE A 220 -7.66 -2.94 -0.52
C PHE A 220 -8.55 -3.51 0.59
N ALA A 221 -9.84 -3.76 0.32
CA ALA A 221 -10.80 -4.23 1.32
C ALA A 221 -10.40 -5.53 2.04
N SER A 222 -9.74 -6.45 1.33
CA SER A 222 -9.22 -7.72 1.87
C SER A 222 -7.72 -7.68 2.19
N ALA A 223 -7.08 -6.52 2.02
CA ALA A 223 -5.65 -6.40 2.21
C ALA A 223 -5.27 -6.58 3.68
N THR A 224 -4.12 -7.18 3.90
CA THR A 224 -3.51 -7.32 5.22
C THR A 224 -2.07 -6.83 5.16
N ALA A 225 -1.55 -6.40 6.30
CA ALA A 225 -0.16 -6.02 6.41
C ALA A 225 0.50 -6.71 7.59
N VAL A 226 1.79 -6.98 7.45
CA VAL A 226 2.63 -7.58 8.46
C VAL A 226 3.90 -6.77 8.57
N VAL A 227 4.26 -6.38 9.80
CA VAL A 227 5.58 -5.86 10.12
C VAL A 227 6.47 -7.04 10.50
N SER A 228 7.55 -7.26 9.76
CA SER A 228 8.63 -8.18 10.11
C SER A 228 9.76 -7.41 10.82
N GLY A 229 10.62 -8.15 11.53
CA GLY A 229 11.54 -7.63 12.56
C GLY A 229 12.51 -6.50 12.17
N ILE A 230 13.32 -6.13 13.16
CA ILE A 230 14.33 -5.06 13.10
C ILE A 230 15.56 -5.60 12.34
N GLU A 231 16.08 -4.84 11.38
CA GLU A 231 17.47 -4.98 10.91
C GLU A 231 18.38 -4.11 11.76
#